data_AF-P0CV25-F1
#
_entry.id   AF-P0CV25-F1
#
_cell.length_a   1.000
_cell.length_b   1.000
_cell.length_c   1.000
_cell.angle_alpha   90.00
_cell.angle_beta   90.00
_cell.angle_gamma   90.00
#
_symmetry.space_group_name_H-M   'P 1'
#
loop_
_entity.id
_entity.type
_entity.pdbx_description
1 polymer ?
#
loop_
_entity_poly.entity_id
_entity_poly.type
_entity_poly.pdbx_seq_one_letter_code
_entity_poly.pdbx_strand_id
1 'polypeptide(L)'
;MMKTVMMMLAILATAKAEPQLAAASSRVILLLDFKKAYDSVAREFLFLVLLRFEFSPMFVRMLRKLHDGTTARFLVNGELSEPQEVVSGIRQGCSLAPLLFILAAEVLALSIQ
;
A
#
# COMPACT_ATOMS: atom_id res chain seq x y z
N MET A 1 11.50 -10.74 2.54
CA MET A 1 12.07 -11.69 3.52
C MET A 1 13.52 -11.35 3.89
N MET A 2 14.48 -11.31 2.95
CA MET A 2 15.91 -11.10 3.30
C MET A 2 16.19 -9.74 3.95
N LYS A 3 15.56 -8.64 3.48
CA LYS A 3 15.70 -7.31 4.10
C LYS A 3 15.21 -7.29 5.56
N THR A 4 14.06 -7.92 5.84
CA THR A 4 13.50 -8.03 7.19
C THR A 4 14.43 -8.79 8.13
N VAL A 5 14.98 -9.92 7.66
CA VAL A 5 15.96 -10.72 8.42
C VAL A 5 17.22 -9.91 8.70
N MET A 6 17.76 -9.21 7.71
CA MET A 6 18.93 -8.35 7.90
C MET A 6 18.68 -7.23 8.91
N MET A 7 17.50 -6.61 8.88
CA MET A 7 17.13 -5.55 9.82
C MET A 7 17.02 -6.08 11.26
N MET A 8 16.38 -7.24 11.43
CA MET A 8 16.34 -7.94 12.74
C MET A 8 17.73 -8.29 13.23
N LEU A 9 18.59 -8.84 12.37
CA LEU A 9 19.97 -9.20 12.71
C LEU A 9 20.80 -7.97 13.09
N ALA A 10 20.62 -6.84 12.41
CA ALA A 10 21.31 -5.60 12.73
C ALA A 10 20.91 -5.05 14.11
N ILE A 11 19.62 -5.11 14.46
CA ILE A 11 19.17 -4.75 15.80
C ILE A 11 19.67 -5.73 16.85
N LEU A 12 19.66 -7.03 16.56
CA LEU A 12 20.19 -8.02 17.49
C LEU A 12 21.69 -7.82 17.74
N ALA A 13 22.45 -7.46 16.70
CA ALA A 13 23.88 -7.17 16.79
C ALA A 13 24.15 -5.91 17.61
N THR A 14 23.39 -4.83 17.38
CA THR A 14 23.53 -3.58 18.15
C THR A 14 23.09 -3.76 19.61
N ALA A 15 22.03 -4.52 19.87
CA ALA A 15 21.60 -4.85 21.23
C ALA A 15 22.65 -5.69 22.00
N LYS A 16 23.35 -6.60 21.33
CA LYS A 16 24.46 -7.36 21.95
C LYS A 16 25.69 -6.49 22.26
N ALA A 17 25.96 -5.48 21.45
CA ALA A 17 27.11 -4.59 21.65
C ALA A 17 26.93 -3.61 22.81
N GLU A 18 25.68 -3.23 23.13
CA GLU A 18 25.35 -2.24 24.16
C GLU A 18 24.38 -2.81 25.22
N PRO A 19 24.82 -3.72 26.10
CA PRO A 19 23.94 -4.45 27.02
C PRO A 19 23.30 -3.60 28.13
N GLN A 20 23.74 -2.35 28.32
CA GLN A 20 23.28 -1.43 29.39
C GLN A 20 22.56 -0.19 28.86
N LEU A 21 22.04 -0.27 27.63
CA LEU A 21 21.32 0.82 27.01
C LEU A 21 20.13 1.23 27.91
N ALA A 22 20.13 2.47 28.42
CA ALA A 22 19.04 3.00 29.23
C ALA A 22 17.71 2.80 28.51
N ALA A 23 16.59 2.57 29.23
CA ALA A 23 15.30 2.26 28.62
C ALA A 23 14.87 3.27 27.53
N ALA A 24 15.26 4.54 27.69
CA ALA A 24 15.04 5.63 26.71
C ALA A 24 15.80 5.46 25.39
N SER A 25 16.88 4.70 25.38
CA SER A 25 17.72 4.41 24.21
C SER A 25 17.44 3.01 23.63
N SER A 26 16.48 2.26 24.18
CA SER A 26 16.12 0.94 23.66
C SER A 26 15.61 1.02 22.22
N ARG A 27 16.13 0.14 21.35
CA ARG A 27 15.80 0.11 19.92
C ARG A 27 14.73 -0.95 19.66
N VAL A 28 13.60 -0.54 19.08
CA VAL A 28 12.47 -1.42 18.74
C VAL A 28 12.23 -1.40 17.24
N ILE A 29 11.95 -2.57 16.65
CA ILE A 29 11.41 -2.69 15.29
C ILE A 29 9.91 -2.93 15.37
N LEU A 30 9.15 -2.14 14.62
CA LEU A 30 7.75 -2.39 14.36
C LEU A 30 7.59 -2.95 12.93
N LEU A 31 7.04 -4.15 12.81
CA LEU A 31 6.76 -4.80 11.53
C LEU A 31 5.28 -4.65 11.22
N LEU A 32 4.95 -3.75 10.30
CA LEU A 32 3.58 -3.51 9.85
C LEU A 32 3.40 -4.03 8.44
N ASP A 33 2.19 -4.49 8.16
CA ASP A 33 1.77 -4.93 6.83
C ASP A 33 0.38 -4.39 6.49
N PHE A 34 0.13 -4.18 5.20
CA PHE A 34 -1.16 -3.69 4.72
C PHE A 34 -2.09 -4.86 4.42
N LYS A 35 -3.18 -4.98 5.20
CA LYS A 35 -4.23 -5.95 4.90
C LYS A 35 -4.86 -5.64 3.53
N LYS A 36 -4.74 -6.57 2.58
CA LYS A 36 -5.25 -6.40 1.20
C LYS A 36 -4.79 -5.06 0.60
N ALA A 37 -3.47 -4.90 0.50
CA ALA A 37 -2.82 -3.64 0.15
C ALA A 37 -3.46 -2.92 -1.05
N TYR A 38 -3.75 -3.63 -2.14
CA TYR A 38 -4.30 -3.00 -3.34
C TYR A 38 -5.80 -2.74 -3.23
N ASP A 39 -6.55 -3.65 -2.62
CA ASP A 39 -8.01 -3.57 -2.51
C ASP A 39 -8.48 -2.49 -1.52
N SER A 40 -7.62 -2.14 -0.56
CA SER A 40 -7.91 -1.19 0.51
C SER A 40 -7.64 0.27 0.16
N VAL A 41 -7.01 0.57 -0.98
CA VAL A 41 -6.72 1.96 -1.38
C VAL A 41 -8.02 2.70 -1.66
N ALA A 42 -8.28 3.79 -0.92
CA ALA A 42 -9.39 4.69 -1.23
C ALA A 42 -9.12 5.43 -2.54
N ARG A 43 -10.04 5.35 -3.51
CA ARG A 43 -9.84 5.90 -4.86
C ARG A 43 -9.73 7.42 -4.87
N GLU A 44 -10.61 8.11 -4.15
CA GLU A 44 -10.53 9.57 -4.03
C GLU A 44 -9.21 10.03 -3.42
N PHE A 45 -8.73 9.33 -2.39
CA PHE A 45 -7.42 9.59 -1.82
C PHE A 45 -6.32 9.42 -2.87
N LEU A 46 -6.29 8.32 -3.61
CA LEU A 46 -5.32 8.10 -4.69
C LEU A 46 -5.34 9.23 -5.72
N PHE A 47 -6.52 9.69 -6.14
CA PHE A 47 -6.62 10.78 -7.13
C PHE A 47 -6.12 12.11 -6.56
N LEU A 48 -6.39 12.42 -5.30
CA LEU A 48 -5.85 13.60 -4.62
C LEU A 48 -4.32 13.53 -4.49
N VAL A 49 -3.77 12.35 -4.16
CA VAL A 49 -2.33 12.12 -4.12
C VAL A 49 -1.70 12.41 -5.49
N LEU A 50 -2.25 11.85 -6.57
CA LEU A 50 -1.72 12.09 -7.91
C LEU A 50 -1.72 13.58 -8.28
N LEU A 51 -2.78 14.31 -7.96
CA LEU A 51 -2.83 15.76 -8.19
C LEU A 51 -1.80 16.51 -7.32
N ARG A 52 -1.57 16.05 -6.09
CA ARG A 52 -0.58 16.65 -5.18
C ARG A 52 0.86 16.42 -5.64
N PHE A 53 1.12 15.29 -6.31
CA PHE A 53 2.38 14.98 -6.98
C PHE A 53 2.48 15.59 -8.39
N GLU A 54 1.62 16.57 -8.72
CA GLU A 54 1.65 17.34 -9.97
C GLU A 54 1.42 16.52 -11.25
N PHE A 55 0.80 15.33 -11.14
CA PHE A 55 0.34 14.62 -12.33
C PHE A 55 -0.75 15.44 -13.04
N SER A 56 -0.72 15.42 -14.38
CA SER A 56 -1.68 16.22 -15.15
C SER A 56 -3.13 15.87 -14.81
N PRO A 57 -4.03 16.86 -14.71
CA PRO A 57 -5.46 16.60 -14.46
C PRO A 57 -6.10 15.69 -15.50
N MET A 58 -5.58 15.71 -16.74
CA MET A 58 -6.02 14.80 -17.81
C MET A 58 -5.69 13.35 -17.47
N PHE A 59 -4.48 13.07 -17.02
CA PHE A 59 -4.07 11.74 -16.59
C PHE A 59 -4.93 11.22 -15.42
N VAL A 60 -5.14 12.05 -14.40
CA VAL A 60 -5.97 11.69 -13.24
C VAL A 60 -7.42 11.41 -13.67
N ARG A 61 -7.98 12.19 -14.59
CA ARG A 61 -9.32 11.92 -15.15
C ARG A 61 -9.39 10.60 -15.91
N MET A 62 -8.35 10.24 -16.68
CA MET A 62 -8.30 8.94 -17.36
C MET A 62 -8.25 7.79 -16.35
N LEU A 63 -7.43 7.92 -15.31
CA LEU A 63 -7.36 6.94 -14.23
C LEU A 63 -8.68 6.79 -13.48
N ARG A 64 -9.37 7.89 -13.20
CA ARG A 64 -10.72 7.88 -12.61
C ARG A 64 -11.70 7.09 -13.49
N LYS A 65 -11.76 7.41 -14.78
CA LYS A 65 -12.61 6.66 -15.75
C LYS A 65 -12.29 5.17 -15.84
N LEU A 66 -11.03 4.76 -15.63
CA LEU A 66 -10.65 3.35 -15.58
C LEU A 66 -11.19 2.62 -14.34
N HIS A 67 -11.52 3.33 -13.27
CA HIS A 67 -12.00 2.75 -12.02
C HIS A 67 -13.52 2.92 -11.85
N ASP A 68 -14.10 4.03 -12.32
CA ASP A 68 -15.54 4.27 -12.25
C ASP A 68 -16.36 3.14 -12.88
N GLY A 69 -17.43 2.73 -12.21
CA GLY A 69 -18.31 1.65 -12.68
C GLY A 69 -17.67 0.25 -12.73
N THR A 70 -16.48 0.06 -12.14
CA THR A 70 -15.87 -1.27 -12.06
C THR A 70 -16.73 -2.20 -11.22
N THR A 71 -17.10 -3.34 -11.79
CA THR A 71 -17.76 -4.43 -11.07
C THR A 71 -16.87 -5.68 -11.03
N ALA A 72 -17.12 -6.54 -10.04
CA ALA A 72 -16.53 -7.86 -9.92
C ALA A 72 -17.63 -8.91 -9.86
N ARG A 73 -17.35 -10.10 -10.39
CA ARG A 73 -18.20 -11.29 -10.27
C ARG A 73 -17.35 -12.44 -9.77
N PHE A 74 -17.95 -13.30 -8.96
CA PHE A 74 -17.31 -14.51 -8.45
C PHE A 74 -17.80 -15.70 -9.26
N LEU A 75 -16.89 -16.51 -9.79
CA LEU A 75 -17.20 -17.78 -10.44
C LEU A 75 -16.95 -18.90 -9.44
N VAL A 76 -18.01 -19.62 -9.05
CA VAL A 76 -17.95 -20.72 -8.09
C VAL A 76 -18.69 -21.91 -8.67
N ASN A 77 -18.01 -23.04 -8.84
CA ASN A 77 -18.58 -24.28 -9.39
C ASN A 77 -19.30 -24.11 -10.74
N GLY A 78 -18.81 -23.20 -11.59
CA GLY A 78 -19.41 -22.91 -12.90
C GLY A 78 -20.52 -21.85 -12.89
N GLU A 79 -20.96 -21.41 -11.71
CA GLU A 79 -21.96 -20.36 -11.57
C GLU A 79 -21.33 -19.00 -11.29
N LEU A 80 -21.78 -17.98 -12.01
CA LEU A 80 -21.36 -16.59 -11.81
C LEU A 80 -22.31 -15.88 -10.86
N SER A 81 -21.77 -15.24 -9.82
CA SER A 81 -22.53 -14.36 -8.93
C SER A 81 -23.15 -13.18 -9.67
N GLU A 82 -24.05 -12.47 -9.03
CA GLU A 82 -24.43 -11.12 -9.48
C GLU A 82 -23.21 -10.18 -9.49
N PRO A 83 -23.19 -9.16 -10.38
CA PRO A 83 -22.15 -8.14 -10.38
C PRO A 83 -22.15 -7.34 -9.08
N GLN A 84 -21.01 -7.32 -8.40
CA GLN A 84 -20.78 -6.49 -7.21
C GLN A 84 -19.99 -5.25 -7.63
N GLU A 85 -20.44 -4.06 -7.24
CA GLU A 85 -19.66 -2.84 -7.47
C GLU A 85 -18.36 -2.86 -6.64
N VAL A 86 -17.25 -2.51 -7.28
CA VAL A 86 -15.95 -2.35 -6.64
C VAL A 86 -15.73 -0.86 -6.42
N VAL A 87 -15.92 -0.41 -5.18
CA VAL A 87 -15.83 1.01 -4.80
C VAL A 87 -14.44 1.43 -4.30
N SER A 88 -13.61 0.46 -3.90
CA SER A 88 -12.25 0.70 -3.40
C SER A 88 -11.22 -0.07 -4.19
N GLY A 89 -9.97 0.31 -3.97
CA GLY A 89 -8.81 -0.40 -4.45
C GLY A 89 -8.45 -0.13 -5.90
N ILE A 90 -7.26 -0.62 -6.22
CA ILE A 90 -6.65 -0.58 -7.55
C ILE A 90 -6.73 -1.99 -8.14
N ARG A 91 -7.08 -2.12 -9.42
CA ARG A 91 -7.29 -3.44 -10.03
C ARG A 91 -6.00 -4.28 -9.99
N GLN A 92 -6.04 -5.41 -9.28
CA GLN A 92 -4.97 -6.39 -9.31
C GLN A 92 -4.81 -6.94 -10.74
N GLY A 93 -3.57 -7.14 -11.17
CA GLY A 93 -3.24 -7.52 -12.56
C GLY A 93 -3.10 -6.34 -13.53
N CYS A 94 -3.48 -5.12 -13.15
CA CYS A 94 -3.12 -3.93 -13.91
C CYS A 94 -1.63 -3.61 -13.74
N SER A 95 -0.93 -3.33 -14.83
CA SER A 95 0.50 -2.95 -14.81
C SER A 95 0.78 -1.67 -14.01
N LEU A 96 -0.19 -0.76 -13.91
CA LEU A 96 -0.08 0.47 -13.13
C LEU A 96 -0.30 0.26 -11.63
N ALA A 97 -0.91 -0.85 -11.20
CA ALA A 97 -1.33 -1.03 -9.81
C ALA A 97 -0.19 -0.90 -8.78
N PRO A 98 1.00 -1.50 -8.99
CA PRO A 98 2.11 -1.35 -8.05
C PRO A 98 2.59 0.11 -7.93
N LEU A 99 2.64 0.85 -9.04
CA LEU A 99 3.07 2.25 -9.05
C LEU A 99 2.07 3.16 -8.32
N LEU A 100 0.78 2.96 -8.58
CA LEU A 100 -0.29 3.71 -7.92
C LEU A 100 -0.30 3.42 -6.41
N PHE A 101 -0.05 2.17 -6.01
CA PHE A 101 0.07 1.81 -4.60
C PHE A 101 1.28 2.49 -3.93
N ILE A 102 2.45 2.49 -4.58
CA ILE A 102 3.64 3.17 -4.05
C ILE A 102 3.36 4.66 -3.83
N LEU A 103 2.75 5.34 -4.80
CA LEU A 103 2.41 6.77 -4.67
C LEU A 103 1.45 7.01 -3.49
N ALA A 104 0.45 6.15 -3.31
CA ALA A 104 -0.46 6.25 -2.17
C ALA A 104 0.26 6.00 -0.83
N ALA A 105 1.13 5.00 -0.77
CA ALA A 105 1.89 4.64 0.43
C ALA A 105 2.97 5.69 0.78
N GLU A 106 3.48 6.42 -0.21
CA GLU A 106 4.47 7.48 -0.01
C GLU A 106 3.96 8.57 0.93
N VAL A 107 2.67 8.88 0.90
CA VAL A 107 2.07 9.84 1.84
C VAL A 107 2.27 9.38 3.29
N LEU A 108 2.08 8.10 3.57
CA LEU A 108 2.32 7.55 4.90
C LEU A 108 3.81 7.62 5.24
N ALA A 109 4.70 7.27 4.30
CA ALA A 109 6.14 7.34 4.50
C ALA A 109 6.60 8.76 4.86
N LEU A 110 6.10 9.78 4.15
CA LEU A 110 6.39 11.19 4.41
C LEU A 110 5.77 11.70 5.72
N SER A 111 4.70 11.06 6.20
CA SER A 111 4.01 11.47 7.44
C SER A 111 4.69 10.96 8.72
N ILE A 112 5.57 9.96 8.60
CA ILE A 112 6.24 9.30 9.74
C ILE A 112 7.76 9.50 9.75
N GLN A 113 8.28 10.28 8.81
CA GLN A 113 9.67 10.74 8.77
C GLN A 113 9.84 12.00 9.62
#